data_AF-A0A7Z9Q8U6-F1
#
_entry.id   AF-A0A7Z9Q8U6-F1
#
_cell.length_a   1.000
_cell.length_b   1.000
_cell.length_c   1.000
_cell.angle_alpha   90.00
_cell.angle_beta   90.00
_cell.angle_gamma   90.00
#
_symmetry.space_group_name_H-M   'P 1'
#
loop_
_entity.id
_entity.type
_entity.pdbx_description
1 polymer ?
#
loop_
_entity_poly.entity_id
_entity_poly.type
_entity_poly.pdbx_seq_one_letter_code
_entity_poly.pdbx_strand_id
1 'polypeptide(L)'
;MSGPLSSLKMLDFSTLLPGPYATMMLADMGADILWVDAVKGDIDKEDTRAVFMREYLGRSKRSIALDLKRPEAITIVKRLVNEYDIIVEQFRPGVMER
;
A
#
# COMPACT_ATOMS: atom_id res chain seq x y z
N MET A 1 13.95 4.68 9.32
CA MET A 1 13.88 5.79 10.29
C MET A 1 13.70 5.20 11.68
N SER A 2 14.33 5.74 12.71
CA SER A 2 14.03 5.37 14.09
C SER A 2 12.71 6.02 14.52
N GLY A 3 11.80 5.25 15.10
CA GLY A 3 10.51 5.75 15.58
C GLY A 3 9.79 4.68 16.41
N PRO A 4 8.70 5.04 17.12
CA PRO A 4 8.00 4.12 18.02
C PRO A 4 7.45 2.86 17.32
N LEU A 5 7.28 2.88 16.00
CA LEU A 5 6.79 1.74 15.22
C LEU A 5 7.88 1.03 14.39
N SER A 6 9.15 1.32 14.64
CA SER A 6 10.29 0.82 13.83
C SER A 6 10.49 -0.69 13.81
N SER A 7 9.84 -1.44 14.71
CA SER A 7 9.86 -2.90 14.72
C SER A 7 8.75 -3.54 13.88
N LEU A 8 7.81 -2.76 13.34
CA LEU A 8 6.62 -3.28 12.64
C LEU A 8 6.79 -3.19 11.12
N LYS A 9 6.42 -4.28 10.45
CA LYS A 9 6.27 -4.34 9.00
C LYS A 9 4.80 -4.40 8.61
N MET A 10 4.38 -3.55 7.69
CA MET A 10 2.99 -3.49 7.23
C MET A 10 2.86 -3.65 5.71
N LEU A 11 1.91 -4.48 5.29
CA LEU A 11 1.51 -4.64 3.90
C LEU A 11 0.18 -3.93 3.68
N ASP A 12 0.23 -2.82 2.92
CA ASP A 12 -0.90 -1.92 2.73
C ASP A 12 -1.53 -2.14 1.35
N PHE A 13 -2.80 -2.55 1.33
CA PHE A 13 -3.63 -2.69 0.12
C PHE A 13 -4.67 -1.58 -0.02
N SER A 14 -4.60 -0.56 0.84
CA SER A 14 -5.54 0.53 0.79
C SER A 14 -5.33 1.42 -0.42
N THR A 15 -6.39 2.11 -0.81
CA THR A 15 -6.43 2.94 -2.02
C THR A 15 -7.05 4.29 -1.71
N LEU A 16 -6.80 5.27 -2.58
CA LEU A 16 -7.31 6.63 -2.45
C LEU A 16 -6.79 7.30 -1.16
N LEU A 17 -7.68 7.83 -0.32
CA LEU A 17 -7.28 8.75 0.76
C LEU A 17 -7.22 8.12 2.17
N PRO A 18 -8.29 7.54 2.74
CA PRO A 18 -8.34 7.31 4.18
C PRO A 18 -7.35 6.24 4.66
N GLY A 19 -7.24 5.12 3.94
CA GLY A 19 -6.26 4.08 4.25
C GLY A 19 -4.82 4.54 4.04
N PRO A 20 -4.45 5.08 2.85
CA PRO A 20 -3.08 5.53 2.61
C PRO A 20 -2.65 6.68 3.53
N TYR A 21 -3.59 7.52 3.98
CA TYR A 21 -3.33 8.55 4.98
C TYR A 21 -3.02 7.96 6.36
N ALA A 22 -3.79 6.96 6.79
CA ALA A 22 -3.52 6.25 8.04
C ALA A 22 -2.14 5.58 8.01
N THR A 23 -1.82 4.84 6.94
CA THR A 23 -0.52 4.16 6.82
C THR A 23 0.63 5.14 6.62
N MET A 24 0.44 6.27 5.96
CA MET A 24 1.41 7.36 5.90
C MET A 24 1.81 7.85 7.30
N MET A 25 0.84 8.06 8.21
CA MET A 25 1.14 8.45 9.59
C MET A 25 1.93 7.36 10.34
N LEU A 26 1.63 6.09 10.11
CA LEU A 26 2.35 4.97 10.72
C LEU A 26 3.80 4.87 10.17
N ALA A 27 3.99 5.10 8.88
CA ALA A 27 5.31 5.16 8.25
C ALA A 27 6.13 6.35 8.78
N ASP A 28 5.50 7.53 8.96
CA ASP A 28 6.13 8.70 9.56
C ASP A 28 6.55 8.43 11.03
N MET A 29 5.88 7.50 11.73
CA MET A 29 6.26 6.99 13.06
C MET A 29 7.26 5.82 13.03
N GLY A 30 7.77 5.47 11.84
CA GLY A 30 8.88 4.54 11.65
C GLY A 30 8.51 3.13 11.16
N ALA A 31 7.24 2.81 10.94
CA ALA A 31 6.84 1.49 10.42
C ALA A 31 7.42 1.25 9.01
N ASP A 32 7.87 0.02 8.73
CA ASP A 32 8.30 -0.39 7.39
C ASP A 32 7.07 -0.83 6.58
N ILE A 33 6.59 0.05 5.70
CA ILE A 33 5.36 -0.18 4.95
C ILE A 33 5.67 -0.43 3.48
N LEU A 34 5.17 -1.55 2.97
CA LEU A 34 5.05 -1.83 1.54
C LEU A 34 3.61 -1.59 1.09
N TRP A 35 3.42 -0.56 0.29
CA TRP A 35 2.14 -0.23 -0.32
C TRP A 35 1.98 -1.00 -1.64
N VAL A 36 1.02 -1.92 -1.68
CA VAL A 36 0.59 -2.62 -2.87
C VAL A 36 -0.40 -1.71 -3.59
N ASP A 37 0.13 -0.97 -4.55
CA ASP A 37 -0.64 -0.06 -5.39
C ASP A 37 -0.98 -0.76 -6.72
N ALA A 38 -2.11 -0.43 -7.30
CA ALA A 38 -2.44 -0.98 -8.62
C ALA A 38 -1.44 -0.46 -9.64
N VAL A 39 -1.00 -1.33 -10.55
CA VAL A 39 -0.20 -0.91 -11.72
C VAL A 39 -0.92 0.23 -12.40
N LYS A 40 -0.27 1.41 -12.46
CA LYS A 40 -0.57 2.57 -13.32
C LYS A 40 -1.61 2.21 -14.39
N GLY A 41 -2.90 2.22 -14.04
CA GLY A 41 -3.89 2.52 -15.04
C GLY A 41 -3.56 3.95 -15.47
N ASP A 42 -3.61 4.27 -16.75
CA ASP A 42 -3.25 5.58 -17.31
C ASP A 42 -4.00 6.80 -16.72
N ILE A 43 -4.75 6.61 -15.64
CA ILE A 43 -5.59 7.56 -14.90
C ILE A 43 -4.78 8.74 -14.33
N ASP A 44 -3.47 8.58 -14.08
CA ASP A 44 -2.68 9.59 -13.35
C ASP A 44 -1.60 10.31 -14.16
N LYS A 45 -1.40 10.02 -15.45
CA LYS A 45 -0.34 10.75 -16.19
C LYS A 45 -0.72 12.20 -16.51
N GLU A 46 -2.02 12.50 -16.60
CA GLU A 46 -2.52 13.82 -16.98
C GLU A 46 -3.10 14.62 -15.80
N ASP A 47 -3.49 13.96 -14.70
CA ASP A 47 -3.98 14.64 -13.49
C ASP A 47 -2.86 14.89 -12.47
N THR A 48 -2.24 16.07 -12.57
CA THR A 48 -1.21 16.54 -11.66
C THR A 48 -1.64 16.49 -10.17
N ARG A 49 -2.94 16.65 -9.87
CA ARG A 49 -3.42 16.62 -8.48
C ARG A 49 -3.43 15.20 -7.93
N ALA A 50 -3.84 14.22 -8.75
CA ALA A 50 -3.82 12.81 -8.38
C ALA A 50 -2.39 12.33 -8.12
N VAL A 51 -1.44 12.71 -8.99
CA VAL A 51 -0.01 12.43 -8.80
C VAL A 51 0.50 13.04 -7.50
N PHE A 52 0.22 14.33 -7.25
CA PHE A 52 0.67 14.99 -6.03
C PHE A 52 0.12 14.31 -4.77
N MET A 53 -1.18 13.98 -4.76
CA MET A 53 -1.80 13.28 -3.62
C MET A 53 -1.17 11.90 -3.41
N ARG A 54 -0.91 11.15 -4.47
CA ARG A 54 -0.25 9.85 -4.39
C ARG A 54 1.15 9.95 -3.79
N GLU A 55 1.97 10.88 -4.27
CA GLU A 55 3.33 11.09 -3.74
C GLU A 55 3.28 11.56 -2.28
N TYR A 56 2.36 12.47 -1.94
CA TYR A 56 2.17 12.95 -0.57
C TYR A 56 1.79 11.82 0.39
N LEU A 57 0.87 10.94 -0.02
CA LEU A 57 0.41 9.79 0.75
C LEU A 57 1.41 8.62 0.73
N GLY A 58 2.24 8.55 -0.30
CA GLY A 58 3.25 7.52 -0.51
C GLY A 58 4.57 7.80 0.19
N ARG A 59 4.78 9.02 0.69
CA ARG A 59 6.00 9.38 1.43
C ARG A 59 6.26 8.39 2.57
N SER A 60 7.53 8.18 2.87
CA SER A 60 7.99 7.26 3.92
C SER A 60 7.64 5.78 3.70
N LYS A 61 6.90 5.42 2.63
CA LYS A 61 6.53 4.05 2.27
C LYS A 61 7.32 3.57 1.05
N ARG A 62 7.55 2.26 0.97
CA ARG A 62 7.94 1.57 -0.27
C ARG A 62 6.67 1.23 -1.04
N SER A 63 6.71 1.18 -2.37
CA SER A 63 5.55 0.74 -3.17
C SER A 63 5.91 -0.34 -4.18
N ILE A 64 4.97 -1.24 -4.42
CA ILE A 64 5.02 -2.23 -5.49
C ILE A 64 3.72 -2.16 -6.29
N ALA A 65 3.86 -2.15 -7.62
CA ALA A 65 2.75 -2.13 -8.54
C ALA A 65 2.32 -3.57 -8.86
N LEU A 66 1.12 -3.98 -8.44
CA LEU A 66 0.57 -5.33 -8.73
C LEU A 66 -0.85 -5.23 -9.29
N ASP A 67 -1.12 -5.98 -10.37
CA ASP A 67 -2.48 -6.26 -10.81
C ASP A 67 -2.98 -7.52 -10.11
N LEU A 68 -3.77 -7.33 -9.04
CA LEU A 68 -4.28 -8.43 -8.21
C LEU A 68 -5.27 -9.35 -8.93
N LYS A 69 -5.72 -9.00 -10.15
CA LYS A 69 -6.54 -9.89 -10.99
C LYS A 69 -5.71 -10.98 -11.65
N ARG A 70 -4.38 -10.83 -11.68
CA ARG A 70 -3.47 -11.80 -12.28
C ARG A 70 -3.12 -12.90 -11.28
N PRO A 71 -3.25 -14.20 -11.66
CA PRO A 71 -2.88 -15.32 -10.78
C PRO A 71 -1.45 -15.23 -10.25
N GLU A 72 -0.52 -14.67 -11.04
CA GLU A 72 0.88 -14.51 -10.64
C GLU A 72 1.05 -13.48 -9.51
N ALA A 73 0.19 -12.45 -9.47
CA ALA A 73 0.20 -11.46 -8.39
C ALA A 73 -0.25 -12.08 -7.07
N ILE A 74 -1.19 -13.02 -7.09
CA ILE A 74 -1.64 -13.76 -5.91
C ILE A 74 -0.47 -14.54 -5.29
N THR A 75 0.37 -15.17 -6.12
CA THR A 75 1.57 -15.88 -5.63
C THR A 75 2.57 -14.93 -4.97
N ILE A 76 2.77 -13.73 -5.52
CA ILE A 76 3.63 -12.71 -4.93
C ILE A 76 3.05 -12.25 -3.58
N VAL A 77 1.76 -11.93 -3.54
CA VAL A 77 1.07 -11.50 -2.31
C VAL A 77 1.14 -12.57 -1.23
N LYS A 78 0.91 -13.85 -1.55
CA LYS A 78 1.02 -14.95 -0.59
C LYS A 78 2.43 -15.05 0.01
N ARG A 79 3.47 -14.77 -0.76
CA ARG A 79 4.85 -14.71 -0.23
C ARG A 79 5.02 -13.51 0.69
N LEU A 80 4.60 -12.33 0.24
CA LEU A 80 4.68 -11.09 1.03
C LEU A 80 3.95 -11.23 2.37
N VAL A 81 2.74 -11.79 2.40
CA VAL A 81 1.97 -11.96 3.64
C VAL A 81 2.73 -12.76 4.71
N ASN A 82 3.67 -13.65 4.32
CA ASN A 82 4.50 -14.38 5.29
C ASN A 82 5.67 -13.55 5.85
N GLU A 83 5.97 -12.38 5.29
CA GLU A 83 7.10 -11.53 5.66
C GLU A 83 6.72 -10.27 6.46
N TYR A 84 5.41 -9.97 6.56
CA TYR A 84 4.88 -8.75 7.17
C TYR A 84 3.99 -9.07 8.38
N ASP A 85 3.99 -8.20 9.38
CA ASP A 85 3.30 -8.43 10.66
C ASP A 85 1.82 -8.02 10.59
N ILE A 86 1.50 -7.01 9.78
CA ILE A 86 0.18 -6.38 9.72
C ILE A 86 -0.24 -6.24 8.26
N ILE A 87 -1.51 -6.57 7.98
CA ILE A 87 -2.16 -6.29 6.71
C ILE A 87 -3.16 -5.15 6.93
N VAL A 88 -3.15 -4.17 6.03
CA VAL A 88 -4.16 -3.10 5.97
C VAL A 88 -4.89 -3.24 4.64
N GLU A 89 -6.21 -3.30 4.69
CA GLU A 89 -7.06 -3.31 3.49
C GLU A 89 -8.20 -2.31 3.65
N GLN A 90 -8.66 -1.76 2.51
CA GLN A 90 -9.74 -0.79 2.45
C GLN A 90 -10.62 -1.06 1.23
N PHE A 91 -10.80 -2.33 0.90
CA PHE A 91 -11.69 -2.75 -0.16
C PHE A 91 -13.13 -2.83 0.36
N ARG A 92 -14.08 -2.98 -0.57
CA ARG A 92 -15.44 -3.37 -0.17
C ARG A 92 -15.39 -4.77 0.47
N PRO A 93 -16.29 -5.06 1.43
CA PRO A 93 -16.39 -6.41 2.01
C PRO A 93 -16.44 -7.51 0.94
N GLY A 94 -15.68 -8.58 1.15
CA GLY A 94 -15.57 -9.72 0.22
C GLY A 94 -14.67 -9.51 -1.00
N VAL A 95 -13.99 -8.36 -1.16
CA VAL A 95 -13.01 -8.19 -2.25
C VAL A 95 -11.74 -8.98 -1.99
N MET A 96 -11.17 -8.90 -0.78
CA MET A 96 -9.91 -9.60 -0.44
C MET A 96 -10.05 -11.13 -0.41
N GLU A 97 -11.26 -11.65 -0.23
CA GLU A 97 -11.54 -13.09 -0.17
C GLU A 97 -11.55 -13.77 -1.56
N ARG A 98 -11.70 -12.99 -2.63
CA ARG A 98 -11.80 -13.47 -4.02
C ARG A 98 -10.45 -13.50 -4.70
#